data_AF-A0A061G8J4-F1
#
_entry.id   AF-A0A061G8J4-F1
#
_cell.length_a   1.000
_cell.length_b   1.000
_cell.length_c   1.000
_cell.angle_alpha   90.00
_cell.angle_beta   90.00
_cell.angle_gamma   90.00
#
_symmetry.space_group_name_H-M   'P 1'
#
loop_
_entity.id
_entity.type
_entity.pdbx_description
1 polymer ?
#
loop_
_entity_poly.entity_id
_entity_poly.type
_entity_poly.pdbx_seq_one_letter_code
_entity_poly.pdbx_strand_id
1 'polypeptide(L)'
;MEESEKESIRAASKEVSRQFKTLIDTNDLDSLKHLQHLILGRLQDSNAVLSHFNEYSEHCFAEVSSDFSRNTRLLKSMKSDLNYIFQKLRSMKEKIMATYPDAFPDELTREEFDQRPDLQVPQ
;
A
#
# COMPACT_ATOMS: atom_id res chain seq x y z
N MET A 1 82.03 8.48 10.08
CA MET A 1 81.21 7.30 9.72
C MET A 1 79.78 7.48 10.25
N GLU A 2 79.59 7.74 11.55
CA GLU A 2 78.26 8.04 12.16
C GLU A 2 77.47 9.18 11.50
N GLU A 3 78.13 10.27 11.12
CA GLU A 3 77.44 11.44 10.55
C GLU A 3 76.87 11.16 9.15
N SER A 4 77.64 10.42 8.33
CA SER A 4 77.22 9.96 7.00
C SER A 4 76.05 8.97 7.08
N GLU A 5 76.02 8.12 8.11
CA GLU A 5 74.94 7.18 8.37
C GLU A 5 73.63 7.91 8.75
N LYS A 6 73.72 8.91 9.63
CA LYS A 6 72.57 9.76 10.01
C LYS A 6 72.02 10.53 8.82
N GLU A 7 72.87 11.01 7.92
CA GLU A 7 72.46 11.72 6.71
C GLU A 7 71.75 10.79 5.72
N SER A 8 72.26 9.56 5.55
CA SER A 8 71.63 8.52 4.74
C SER A 8 70.24 8.13 5.25
N ILE A 9 70.08 7.92 6.56
CA ILE A 9 68.79 7.61 7.19
C ILE A 9 67.79 8.76 6.99
N ARG A 10 68.27 10.01 7.08
CA ARG A 10 67.43 11.21 6.87
C ARG A 10 66.98 11.35 5.41
N ALA A 11 67.85 11.02 4.45
CA ALA A 11 67.53 11.00 3.03
C ALA A 11 66.52 9.89 2.71
N ALA A 12 66.72 8.68 3.23
CA ALA A 12 65.78 7.57 3.09
C ALA A 12 64.41 7.89 3.68
N SER A 13 64.36 8.49 4.88
CA SER A 13 63.10 8.92 5.51
C SER A 13 62.35 9.98 4.69
N LYS A 14 63.07 10.92 4.06
CA LYS A 14 62.47 11.90 3.16
C LYS A 14 61.89 11.26 1.90
N GLU A 15 62.61 10.31 1.30
CA GLU A 15 62.15 9.62 0.09
C GLU A 15 60.92 8.76 0.39
N VAL A 16 60.93 7.99 1.50
CA VAL A 16 59.76 7.23 1.96
C VAL A 16 58.56 8.16 2.18
N SER A 17 58.76 9.29 2.87
CA SER A 17 57.68 10.27 3.09
C SER A 17 57.15 10.87 1.78
N ARG A 18 58.01 11.05 0.77
CA ARG A 18 57.62 11.55 -0.55
C ARG A 18 56.75 10.53 -1.29
N GLN A 19 57.15 9.26 -1.30
CA GLN A 19 56.37 8.19 -1.91
C GLN A 19 55.03 7.97 -1.19
N PHE A 20 55.02 8.11 0.13
CA PHE A 20 53.77 8.00 0.90
C PHE A 20 52.76 9.08 0.52
N LYS A 21 53.22 10.30 0.21
CA LYS A 21 52.36 11.40 -0.25
C LYS A 21 51.79 11.18 -1.65
N THR A 22 52.42 10.35 -2.48
CA THR A 22 51.91 10.02 -3.81
C THR A 22 50.91 8.86 -3.82
N LEU A 23 50.73 8.16 -2.68
CA LEU A 23 49.78 7.04 -2.57
C LEU A 23 48.31 7.50 -2.55
N ILE A 24 48.05 8.78 -2.26
CA ILE A 24 46.71 9.34 -2.20
C ILE A 24 46.65 10.52 -3.17
N ASP A 25 45.79 10.41 -4.17
CA ASP A 25 45.46 11.52 -5.04
C ASP A 25 44.43 12.42 -4.32
N THR A 26 44.81 13.68 -4.08
CA THR A 26 43.95 14.64 -3.39
C THR A 26 42.76 15.08 -4.24
N ASN A 27 42.89 15.08 -5.58
CA ASN A 27 41.78 15.40 -6.48
C ASN A 27 40.75 14.28 -6.49
N ASP A 28 41.18 13.01 -6.43
CA ASP A 28 40.26 11.88 -6.27
C ASP A 28 39.52 11.94 -4.93
N LEU A 29 40.22 12.33 -3.86
CA LEU A 29 39.61 12.51 -2.54
C LEU A 29 38.55 13.63 -2.53
N ASP A 30 38.85 14.76 -3.17
CA ASP A 30 37.91 15.87 -3.32
C ASP A 30 36.73 15.50 -4.23
N SER A 31 36.98 14.76 -5.30
CA SER A 31 35.93 14.23 -6.20
C SER A 31 35.01 13.26 -5.46
N LEU A 32 35.59 12.36 -4.64
CA LEU A 32 34.83 11.44 -3.81
C LEU A 32 33.97 12.19 -2.79
N LYS A 33 34.53 13.20 -2.13
CA LYS A 33 33.78 14.07 -1.20
C LYS A 33 32.65 14.78 -1.91
N HIS A 34 32.87 15.31 -3.11
CA HIS A 34 31.82 15.97 -3.88
C HIS A 34 30.69 15.01 -4.25
N LEU A 35 31.03 13.82 -4.74
CA LEU A 35 30.06 12.76 -5.04
C LEU A 35 29.25 12.36 -3.80
N GLN A 36 29.89 12.25 -2.64
CA GLN A 36 29.19 11.95 -1.37
C GLN A 36 28.18 13.05 -1.01
N HIS A 37 28.50 14.33 -1.20
CA HIS A 37 27.55 15.42 -0.95
C HIS A 37 26.39 15.39 -1.95
N LEU A 38 26.66 15.08 -3.22
CA LEU A 38 25.61 14.93 -4.23
C LEU A 38 24.66 13.77 -3.88
N ILE A 39 25.22 12.62 -3.48
CA ILE A 39 24.43 11.46 -3.04
C ILE A 39 23.60 11.82 -1.82
N LEU A 40 24.20 12.49 -0.83
CA LEU A 40 23.50 12.92 0.38
C LEU A 40 22.33 13.84 0.06
N GLY A 41 22.55 14.87 -0.77
CA GLY A 41 21.48 15.79 -1.19
C GLY A 41 20.32 15.06 -1.89
N ARG A 42 20.63 14.16 -2.83
CA ARG A 42 19.59 13.37 -3.51
C ARG A 42 18.81 12.46 -2.57
N LEU A 43 19.48 11.87 -1.56
CA LEU A 43 18.81 11.06 -0.55
C LEU A 43 17.92 11.90 0.36
N GLN A 44 18.37 13.11 0.72
CA GLN A 44 17.56 14.05 1.50
C GLN A 44 16.32 14.50 0.72
N ASP A 45 16.47 14.87 -0.54
CA ASP A 45 15.36 15.25 -1.42
C ASP A 45 14.36 14.10 -1.57
N SER A 46 14.84 12.89 -1.83
CA SER A 46 13.99 11.69 -1.93
C SER A 46 13.25 11.42 -0.63
N ASN A 47 13.90 11.59 0.53
CA ASN A 47 13.28 11.36 1.82
C ASN A 47 12.20 12.40 2.13
N ALA A 48 12.40 13.66 1.74
CA ALA A 48 11.39 14.71 1.87
C ALA A 48 10.15 14.38 1.02
N VAL A 49 10.33 13.94 -0.23
CA VAL A 49 9.23 13.53 -1.12
C VAL A 49 8.46 12.34 -0.53
N LEU A 50 9.17 11.32 -0.03
CA LEU A 50 8.54 10.16 0.60
C LEU A 50 7.77 10.52 1.87
N SER A 51 8.31 11.44 2.68
CA SER A 51 7.63 11.91 3.90
C SER A 51 6.30 12.59 3.55
N HIS A 52 6.32 13.51 2.58
CA HIS A 52 5.10 14.16 2.09
C HIS A 52 4.11 13.17 1.46
N PHE A 53 4.60 12.19 0.69
CA PHE A 53 3.75 11.13 0.14
C PHE A 53 3.07 10.32 1.23
N ASN A 54 3.82 9.94 2.28
CA ASN A 54 3.28 9.17 3.40
C ASN A 54 2.17 9.95 4.11
N GLU A 55 2.42 11.21 4.47
CA GLU A 55 1.42 12.10 5.08
C GLU A 55 0.17 12.25 4.22
N TYR A 56 0.35 12.52 2.92
CA TYR A 56 -0.77 12.65 1.99
C TYR A 56 -1.57 11.35 1.87
N SER A 57 -0.88 10.21 1.74
CA SER A 57 -1.53 8.90 1.61
C SER A 57 -2.31 8.51 2.87
N GLU A 58 -1.80 8.87 4.05
CA GLU A 58 -2.49 8.68 5.32
C GLU A 58 -3.74 9.54 5.40
N HIS A 59 -3.66 10.81 5.00
CA HIS A 59 -4.82 11.71 4.96
C HIS A 59 -5.92 11.16 4.03
N CYS A 60 -5.57 10.82 2.79
CA CYS A 60 -6.53 10.26 1.83
C CYS A 60 -7.19 8.98 2.38
N PHE A 61 -6.42 8.11 3.04
CA PHE A 61 -6.96 6.91 3.65
C PHE A 61 -7.92 7.24 4.80
N ALA A 62 -7.55 8.18 5.68
CA ALA A 62 -8.37 8.58 6.81
C ALA A 62 -9.73 9.16 6.37
N GLU A 63 -9.76 9.94 5.28
CA GLU A 63 -10.98 10.51 4.71
C GLU A 63 -11.98 9.43 4.29
N VAL A 64 -11.53 8.36 3.63
CA VAL A 64 -12.42 7.34 3.07
C VAL A 64 -12.66 6.14 3.98
N SER A 65 -11.73 5.85 4.91
CA SER A 65 -11.74 4.69 5.81
C SER A 65 -13.03 4.58 6.63
N SER A 66 -13.48 5.70 7.20
CA SER A 66 -14.66 5.74 8.06
C SER A 66 -15.95 5.43 7.28
N ASP A 67 -16.04 5.97 6.06
CA ASP A 67 -17.16 5.75 5.14
C ASP A 67 -17.23 4.30 4.68
N PHE A 68 -16.09 3.70 4.28
CA PHE A 68 -16.05 2.28 3.94
C PHE A 68 -16.49 1.40 5.11
N SER A 69 -16.02 1.69 6.33
CA SER A 69 -16.40 0.95 7.53
C SER A 69 -17.90 1.07 7.80
N ARG A 70 -18.46 2.29 7.71
CA ARG A 70 -19.91 2.54 7.87
C ARG A 70 -20.73 1.80 6.81
N ASN A 71 -20.38 1.95 5.54
CA ASN A 71 -21.09 1.33 4.43
C ASN A 71 -21.04 -0.21 4.51
N THR A 72 -19.88 -0.78 4.89
CA THR A 72 -19.74 -2.22 5.11
C THR A 72 -20.66 -2.73 6.22
N ARG A 73 -20.79 -1.97 7.33
CA ARG A 73 -21.71 -2.32 8.42
C ARG A 73 -23.17 -2.25 7.96
N LEU A 74 -23.54 -1.22 7.21
CA LEU A 74 -24.88 -1.06 6.66
C LEU A 74 -25.25 -2.23 5.74
N LEU A 75 -24.37 -2.59 4.79
CA LEU A 75 -24.60 -3.73 3.89
C LEU A 75 -24.76 -5.05 4.65
N LYS A 76 -23.99 -5.27 5.72
CA LYS A 76 -24.15 -6.45 6.58
C LYS A 76 -25.52 -6.46 7.29
N SER A 77 -25.99 -5.31 7.77
CA SER A 77 -27.32 -5.19 8.38
C SER A 77 -28.41 -5.51 7.36
N MET A 78 -28.37 -4.86 6.20
CA MET A 78 -29.35 -5.07 5.12
C MET A 78 -29.42 -6.54 4.68
N LYS A 79 -28.26 -7.21 4.59
CA LYS A 79 -28.20 -8.65 4.30
C LYS A 79 -28.92 -9.48 5.37
N SER A 80 -28.68 -9.18 6.66
CA SER A 80 -29.36 -9.87 7.76
C SER A 80 -30.87 -9.65 7.73
N ASP A 81 -31.31 -8.43 7.45
CA ASP A 81 -32.72 -8.09 7.33
C ASP A 81 -33.38 -8.85 6.18
N LEU A 82 -32.72 -8.91 5.01
CA LEU A 82 -33.20 -9.70 3.87
C LEU A 82 -33.29 -11.19 4.21
N ASN A 83 -32.28 -11.76 4.86
CA ASN A 83 -32.31 -13.15 5.29
C ASN A 83 -33.51 -13.43 6.21
N TYR A 84 -33.78 -12.52 7.16
CA TYR A 84 -34.91 -12.63 8.06
C TYR A 84 -36.25 -12.53 7.33
N ILE A 85 -36.38 -11.59 6.39
CA ILE A 85 -37.57 -11.44 5.54
C ILE A 85 -37.82 -12.72 4.74
N PHE A 86 -36.81 -13.27 4.06
CA PHE A 86 -36.95 -14.51 3.29
C PHE A 86 -37.31 -15.70 4.18
N GLN A 87 -36.73 -15.80 5.37
CA GLN A 87 -37.09 -16.84 6.34
C GLN A 87 -38.57 -16.71 6.75
N LYS A 88 -39.03 -15.50 7.08
CA LYS A 88 -40.43 -15.25 7.44
C LYS A 88 -41.38 -15.57 6.30
N LEU A 89 -41.08 -15.13 5.07
CA LEU A 89 -41.87 -15.45 3.89
C LEU A 89 -41.98 -16.96 3.67
N ARG A 90 -40.87 -17.70 3.78
CA ARG A 90 -40.88 -19.17 3.67
C ARG A 90 -41.74 -19.81 4.75
N SER A 91 -41.58 -19.42 6.01
CA SER A 91 -42.41 -19.94 7.11
C SER A 91 -43.90 -19.60 6.96
N MET A 92 -44.23 -18.41 6.45
CA MET A 92 -45.62 -18.03 6.16
C MET A 92 -46.20 -18.87 5.03
N LYS A 93 -45.45 -19.06 3.94
CA LYS A 93 -45.84 -19.92 2.82
C LYS A 93 -46.10 -21.36 3.28
N GLU A 94 -45.19 -21.94 4.06
CA GLU A 94 -45.34 -23.30 4.61
C GLU A 94 -46.61 -23.44 5.46
N LYS A 95 -46.91 -22.47 6.33
CA LYS A 95 -48.14 -22.47 7.14
C LYS A 95 -49.40 -22.36 6.29
N ILE A 96 -49.39 -21.51 5.27
CA ILE A 96 -50.53 -21.36 4.36
C ILE A 96 -50.74 -22.66 3.59
N MET A 97 -49.68 -23.27 3.03
CA MET A 97 -49.78 -24.57 2.33
C MET A 97 -50.31 -25.68 3.24
N ALA A 98 -49.92 -25.70 4.52
CA ALA A 98 -50.42 -26.68 5.47
C ALA A 98 -51.91 -26.49 5.82
N THR A 99 -52.40 -25.25 5.79
CA THR A 99 -53.80 -24.91 6.14
C THR A 99 -54.73 -24.94 4.91
N TYR A 100 -54.20 -24.55 3.76
CA TYR A 100 -54.89 -24.42 2.49
C TYR A 100 -53.97 -24.98 1.37
N PRO A 101 -53.98 -26.31 1.14
CA PRO A 101 -53.10 -26.94 0.17
C PRO A 101 -53.33 -26.43 -1.26
N ASP A 102 -54.54 -25.93 -1.55
CA ASP A 102 -54.93 -25.42 -2.87
C ASP A 102 -54.51 -23.96 -3.11
N ALA A 103 -53.93 -23.29 -2.11
CA ALA A 103 -53.59 -21.86 -2.17
C ALA A 103 -52.38 -21.52 -3.05
N PHE A 104 -51.58 -22.52 -3.42
CA PHE A 104 -50.43 -22.34 -4.32
C PHE A 104 -50.48 -23.42 -5.42
N PRO A 105 -51.20 -23.17 -6.54
CA PRO A 105 -51.22 -24.08 -7.67
C PRO A 105 -49.82 -24.24 -8.27
N ASP A 106 -49.55 -25.42 -8.87
CA ASP A 106 -48.25 -25.76 -9.44
C ASP A 106 -47.75 -24.71 -10.43
N GLU A 107 -46.43 -24.54 -10.44
CA GLU A 107 -45.64 -23.50 -11.12
C GLU A 107 -45.94 -23.35 -12.63
N LEU A 108 -46.60 -24.35 -13.25
CA LEU A 108 -47.10 -24.34 -14.62
C LEU A 108 -48.25 -23.33 -14.89
N THR A 109 -48.84 -22.73 -13.85
CA THR A 109 -49.92 -21.72 -13.99
C THR A 109 -49.49 -20.30 -13.68
N ARG A 110 -48.21 -20.08 -13.32
CA ARG A 110 -47.69 -18.75 -12.99
C ARG A 110 -47.12 -18.05 -14.22
N GLU A 111 -48.00 -17.46 -15.03
CA GLU A 111 -47.62 -16.28 -15.81
C GLU A 111 -47.58 -15.05 -14.88
N GLU A 112 -46.65 -15.02 -13.92
CA GLU A 112 -46.40 -13.80 -13.15
C GLU A 112 -45.01 -13.26 -13.49
N PHE A 113 -44.95 -12.48 -14.56
CA PHE A 113 -43.83 -11.60 -14.83
C PHE A 113 -43.75 -10.52 -13.75
N ASP A 114 -42.55 -10.31 -13.21
CA ASP A 114 -42.23 -9.17 -12.37
C ASP A 114 -42.39 -7.88 -13.20
N GLN A 115 -43.49 -7.14 -12.98
CA GLN A 115 -43.85 -5.93 -13.72
C GLN A 115 -43.18 -4.65 -13.17
N ARG A 116 -42.08 -4.77 -12.43
CA ARG A 116 -41.33 -3.58 -11.99
C ARG A 116 -40.65 -2.93 -13.21
N PRO A 117 -40.91 -1.65 -13.52
CA PRO A 117 -40.48 -1.00 -14.76
C PRO A 117 -38.95 -0.86 -14.93
N ASP A 118 -38.16 -1.17 -13.90
CA ASP A 118 -36.74 -0.81 -13.83
C ASP A 118 -35.79 -2.00 -14.00
N LEU A 119 -36.31 -3.23 -14.06
CA LEU A 119 -35.49 -4.44 -14.21
C LEU A 119 -35.38 -4.80 -15.69
N GLN A 120 -34.43 -4.18 -16.39
CA GLN A 120 -34.09 -4.61 -17.75
C GLN A 120 -33.64 -6.08 -17.71
N VAL A 121 -34.41 -6.94 -18.34
CA VAL A 121 -34.07 -8.35 -18.52
C VAL A 121 -32.84 -8.41 -19.43
N PRO A 122 -31.72 -9.05 -19.01
CA PRO A 122 -30.55 -9.17 -19.88
C PRO A 122 -30.93 -9.96 -21.15
N GLN A 123 -30.49 -9.46 -22.30
CA GLN A 123 -30.57 -10.16 -23.60
C GLN A 123 -29.68 -11.41 -23.63
#